data_AF-A0A0M5KK50-F1
#
_entry.id   AF-A0A0M5KK50-F1
#
_cell.length_a   1.000
_cell.length_b   1.000
_cell.length_c   1.000
_cell.angle_alpha   90.00
_cell.angle_beta   90.00
_cell.angle_gamma   90.00
#
_symmetry.space_group_name_H-M   'P 1'
#
loop_
_entity.id
_entity.type
_entity.pdbx_description
1 polymer ?
#
loop_
_entity_poly.entity_id
_entity_poly.type
_entity_poly.pdbx_seq_one_letter_code
_entity_poly.pdbx_strand_id
1 'polypeptide(L)'
;MRKLLSMILWDFKLLARYNVVAVAVAVTALYVLAFELVPSLRTDEILLFLIYSDPSMLGFMFIGAFVLFEKAENVLRAISVSPLGAWRYIGSKAISLTLIALPCSLVMALAASGWVVAFDALYLTLAVVLSSVLFVMMGFIGAVRVKTLNQYLVVVPVFLAPMLLPLLSLFHVIDTPLFYLIPSQGSLILFDAAFGGAPSAIEISYAVAYLALSCGVAFFFAVKAFRSRVLGG
;
A
#
# COMPACT_ATOMS: atom_id res chain seq x y z
N MET A 1 6.44 18.54 -14.89
CA MET A 1 7.14 18.13 -13.64
C MET A 1 6.80 19.05 -12.47
N ARG A 2 7.01 20.38 -12.56
CA ARG A 2 6.65 21.35 -11.48
C ARG A 2 5.26 21.16 -10.84
N LYS A 3 4.22 20.95 -11.67
CA LYS A 3 2.83 20.75 -11.18
C LYS A 3 2.64 19.47 -10.34
N LEU A 4 3.40 18.40 -10.63
CA LEU A 4 3.26 17.13 -9.91
C LEU A 4 3.98 17.20 -8.55
N LEU A 5 5.18 17.79 -8.52
CA LEU A 5 5.90 18.03 -7.28
C LEU A 5 5.11 18.95 -6.32
N SER A 6 4.48 20.01 -6.84
CA SER A 6 3.62 20.86 -6.01
C SER A 6 2.43 20.09 -5.45
N MET A 7 1.83 19.17 -6.23
CA MET A 7 0.73 18.33 -5.74
C MET A 7 1.18 17.38 -4.64
N ILE A 8 2.34 16.73 -4.80
CA ILE A 8 2.91 15.86 -3.76
C ILE A 8 3.12 16.64 -2.47
N LEU A 9 3.73 17.84 -2.55
CA LEU A 9 3.95 18.69 -1.37
C LEU A 9 2.64 19.09 -0.69
N TRP A 10 1.59 19.37 -1.47
CA TRP A 10 0.26 19.65 -0.94
C TRP A 10 -0.40 18.42 -0.33
N ASP A 11 -0.29 17.26 -0.97
CA ASP A 11 -0.78 15.99 -0.45
C ASP A 11 -0.11 15.68 0.90
N PHE A 12 1.20 15.89 1.05
CA PHE A 12 1.89 15.73 2.34
C PHE A 12 1.35 16.66 3.42
N LYS A 13 1.09 17.93 3.11
CA LYS A 13 0.47 18.86 4.06
C LYS A 13 -0.92 18.39 4.48
N LEU A 14 -1.72 17.88 3.54
CA LEU A 14 -3.04 17.33 3.84
C LEU A 14 -2.96 16.05 4.66
N LEU A 15 -2.05 15.13 4.33
CA LEU A 15 -1.81 13.90 5.08
C LEU A 15 -1.36 14.20 6.52
N ALA A 16 -0.51 15.21 6.71
CA ALA A 16 -0.14 15.69 8.04
C ALA A 16 -1.35 16.32 8.77
N ARG A 17 -2.14 17.17 8.10
CA ARG A 17 -3.34 17.80 8.66
C ARG A 17 -4.42 16.79 9.06
N TYR A 18 -4.55 15.71 8.30
CA TYR A 18 -5.47 14.60 8.58
C TYR A 18 -4.89 13.57 9.56
N ASN A 19 -3.74 13.87 10.18
CA ASN A 19 -3.05 12.99 11.12
C ASN A 19 -2.65 11.61 10.57
N VAL A 20 -2.64 11.44 9.23
CA VAL A 20 -2.24 10.17 8.59
C VAL A 20 -0.80 9.83 8.94
N VAL A 21 0.09 10.83 8.88
CA VAL A 21 1.51 10.66 9.25
C VAL A 21 1.65 10.30 10.73
N ALA A 22 0.88 10.94 11.60
CA ALA A 22 0.92 10.67 13.04
C ALA A 22 0.45 9.25 13.36
N VAL A 23 -0.63 8.78 12.71
CA VAL A 23 -1.11 7.40 12.87
C VAL A 23 -0.10 6.41 12.30
N ALA A 24 0.49 6.66 11.13
CA ALA A 24 1.51 5.77 10.55
C ALA A 24 2.72 5.61 11.48
N VAL A 25 3.21 6.71 12.04
CA VAL A 25 4.31 6.67 13.02
C VAL A 25 3.89 5.97 14.31
N ALA A 26 2.67 6.20 14.82
CA ALA A 26 2.18 5.55 16.02
C ALA A 26 2.04 4.03 15.84
N VAL A 27 1.53 3.57 14.69
CA VAL A 27 1.42 2.15 14.35
C VAL A 27 2.81 1.53 14.21
N THR A 28 3.73 2.21 13.52
CA THR A 28 5.14 1.79 13.41
C THR A 28 5.77 1.63 14.79
N ALA A 29 5.61 2.62 15.67
CA ALA A 29 6.15 2.59 17.02
C ALA A 29 5.55 1.45 17.86
N LEU A 30 4.26 1.17 17.71
CA LEU A 30 3.60 0.04 18.36
C LEU A 30 4.20 -1.30 17.92
N TYR A 31 4.48 -1.46 16.63
CA TYR A 31 5.14 -2.67 16.11
C TYR A 31 6.59 -2.81 16.58
N VAL A 32 7.36 -1.72 16.57
CA VAL A 32 8.72 -1.71 17.13
C VAL A 32 8.69 -2.13 18.59
N LEU A 33 7.78 -1.55 19.38
CA LEU A 33 7.61 -1.91 20.80
C LEU A 33 7.22 -3.39 20.97
N ALA A 34 6.33 -3.91 20.12
CA ALA A 34 5.94 -5.32 20.15
C ALA A 34 7.14 -6.25 19.90
N PHE A 35 8.01 -5.93 18.93
CA PHE A 35 9.23 -6.69 18.64
C PHE A 35 10.28 -6.60 19.74
N GLU A 36 10.29 -5.53 20.52
CA GLU A 36 11.20 -5.37 21.66
C GLU A 36 10.69 -6.09 22.92
N LEU A 37 9.38 -6.01 23.20
CA LEU A 37 8.79 -6.62 24.39
C LEU A 37 8.59 -8.13 24.25
N VAL A 38 8.36 -8.62 23.04
CA VAL A 38 8.05 -10.03 22.78
C VAL A 38 9.01 -10.59 21.72
N PRO A 39 10.20 -11.06 22.13
CA PRO A 39 11.18 -11.62 21.20
C PRO A 39 10.66 -12.81 20.38
N SER A 40 9.66 -13.54 20.89
CA SER A 40 9.02 -14.65 20.16
C SER A 40 8.19 -14.21 18.95
N LEU A 41 7.96 -12.90 18.75
CA LEU A 41 7.34 -12.36 17.54
C LEU A 41 8.33 -12.18 16.37
N ARG A 42 9.63 -12.43 16.58
CA ARG A 42 10.67 -12.28 15.54
C ARG A 42 10.86 -13.54 14.68
N THR A 43 9.84 -14.38 14.57
CA THR A 43 9.84 -15.50 13.63
C THR A 43 9.57 -15.00 12.21
N ASP A 44 10.20 -15.59 11.20
CA ASP A 44 10.12 -15.17 9.80
C ASP A 44 8.68 -14.97 9.31
N GLU A 45 7.77 -15.91 9.62
CA GLU A 45 6.34 -15.83 9.26
C GLU A 45 5.64 -14.58 9.84
N ILE A 46 5.87 -14.28 11.13
CA ILE A 46 5.26 -13.13 11.81
C ILE A 46 5.84 -11.84 11.26
N LEU A 47 7.15 -11.80 10.98
CA LEU A 47 7.81 -10.64 10.37
C LEU A 47 7.24 -10.35 8.98
N LEU A 48 7.14 -11.38 8.13
CA LEU A 48 6.56 -11.30 6.80
C LEU A 48 5.11 -10.81 6.83
N PHE A 49 4.31 -11.36 7.74
CA PHE A 49 2.92 -10.95 7.94
C PHE A 49 2.81 -9.48 8.37
N LEU A 50 3.61 -9.05 9.36
CA LEU A 50 3.52 -7.70 9.92
C LEU A 50 3.95 -6.64 8.91
N ILE A 51 5.05 -6.90 8.21
CA ILE A 51 5.61 -5.97 7.22
C ILE A 51 4.73 -5.92 5.98
N TYR A 52 4.09 -7.02 5.59
CA TYR A 52 3.07 -7.01 4.54
C TYR A 52 1.79 -6.25 4.98
N SER A 53 1.41 -6.36 6.26
CA SER A 53 0.19 -5.72 6.77
C SER A 53 0.24 -4.19 6.67
N ASP A 54 1.41 -3.58 6.84
CA ASP A 54 1.55 -2.13 6.89
C ASP A 54 1.26 -1.44 5.54
N PRO A 55 1.90 -1.80 4.41
CA PRO A 55 1.52 -1.29 3.09
C PRO A 55 0.07 -1.61 2.72
N SER A 56 -0.48 -2.73 3.20
CA SER A 56 -1.88 -3.10 2.92
C SER A 56 -2.86 -2.17 3.65
N MET A 57 -2.64 -1.89 4.94
CA MET A 57 -3.50 -1.01 5.73
C MET A 57 -3.31 0.45 5.33
N LEU A 58 -2.06 0.91 5.18
CA LEU A 58 -1.74 2.24 4.65
C LEU A 58 -2.33 2.43 3.25
N GLY A 59 -2.18 1.43 2.39
CA GLY A 59 -2.66 1.45 1.02
C GLY A 59 -4.17 1.50 0.90
N PHE A 60 -4.91 0.67 1.65
CA PHE A 60 -6.39 0.65 1.57
C PHE A 60 -7.06 1.69 2.46
N MET A 61 -6.80 1.71 3.76
CA MET A 61 -7.57 2.56 4.67
C MET A 61 -7.28 4.04 4.47
N PHE A 62 -6.00 4.41 4.33
CA PHE A 62 -5.62 5.81 4.31
C PHE A 62 -5.89 6.48 2.97
N ILE A 63 -5.73 5.80 1.83
CA ILE A 63 -6.17 6.39 0.56
C ILE A 63 -7.68 6.65 0.57
N GLY A 64 -8.47 5.75 1.14
CA GLY A 64 -9.91 5.91 1.17
C GLY A 64 -10.34 7.03 2.08
N ALA A 65 -9.81 7.09 3.29
CA ALA A 65 -10.03 8.21 4.20
C ALA A 65 -9.59 9.53 3.55
N PHE A 66 -8.41 9.56 2.92
CA PHE A 66 -7.87 10.76 2.29
C PHE A 66 -8.77 11.28 1.15
N VAL A 67 -9.19 10.40 0.24
CA VAL A 67 -10.09 10.77 -0.86
C VAL A 67 -11.47 11.19 -0.35
N LEU A 68 -11.96 10.57 0.73
CA LEU A 68 -13.24 10.95 1.33
C LEU A 68 -13.18 12.30 2.06
N PHE A 69 -12.07 12.61 2.73
CA PHE A 69 -11.87 13.95 3.30
C PHE A 69 -11.81 15.01 2.19
N GLU A 70 -11.10 14.73 1.09
CA GLU A 70 -11.11 15.62 -0.07
C GLU A 70 -12.50 15.79 -0.71
N LYS A 71 -13.33 14.74 -0.71
CA LYS A 71 -14.74 14.82 -1.13
C LYS A 71 -15.53 15.74 -0.21
N ALA A 72 -15.38 15.59 1.11
CA ALA A 72 -16.07 16.40 2.11
C ALA A 72 -15.67 17.88 2.04
N GLU A 73 -14.39 18.17 1.77
CA GLU A 73 -13.87 19.52 1.59
C GLU A 73 -14.10 20.09 0.17
N ASN A 74 -14.86 19.41 -0.69
CA ASN A 74 -15.12 19.79 -2.10
C ASN A 74 -13.85 19.97 -2.97
N VAL A 75 -12.70 19.44 -2.55
CA VAL A 75 -11.43 19.52 -3.28
C VAL A 75 -11.55 18.85 -4.65
N LEU A 76 -12.30 17.74 -4.75
CA LEU A 76 -12.51 17.05 -6.03
C LEU A 76 -13.26 17.91 -7.06
N ARG A 77 -14.16 18.81 -6.62
CA ARG A 77 -14.86 19.75 -7.51
C ARG A 77 -13.93 20.88 -7.98
N ALA A 78 -13.02 21.34 -7.12
CA ALA A 78 -11.99 22.29 -7.54
C ALA A 78 -11.02 21.65 -8.56
N ILE A 79 -10.71 20.37 -8.39
CA ILE A 79 -9.85 19.63 -9.34
C ILE A 79 -10.56 19.44 -10.68
N SER A 80 -11.87 19.21 -10.72
CA SER A 80 -12.60 18.95 -11.98
C SER A 80 -12.61 20.14 -12.95
N VAL A 81 -12.58 21.37 -12.43
CA VAL A 81 -12.50 22.60 -13.23
C VAL A 81 -11.07 23.07 -13.50
N SER A 82 -10.08 22.41 -12.89
CA SER A 82 -8.66 22.72 -13.07
C SER A 82 -8.07 21.94 -14.26
N PRO A 83 -7.01 22.43 -14.93
CA PRO A 83 -6.32 21.70 -16.00
C PRO A 83 -5.44 20.55 -15.46
N LEU A 84 -5.81 19.94 -14.34
CA LEU A 84 -5.10 18.82 -13.73
C LEU A 84 -5.63 17.51 -14.31
N GLY A 85 -4.76 16.77 -14.99
CA GLY A 85 -5.11 15.44 -15.50
C GLY A 85 -5.31 14.44 -14.35
N ALA A 86 -6.33 13.60 -14.45
CA ALA A 86 -6.65 12.53 -13.49
C ALA A 86 -5.44 11.66 -13.09
N TRP A 87 -4.56 11.37 -14.05
CA TRP A 87 -3.35 10.59 -13.84
C TRP A 87 -2.34 11.29 -12.90
N ARG A 88 -2.28 12.63 -12.91
CA ARG A 88 -1.41 13.40 -12.00
C ARG A 88 -1.92 13.38 -10.58
N TYR A 89 -3.24 13.51 -10.42
CA TYR A 89 -3.89 13.43 -9.11
C TYR A 89 -3.68 12.04 -8.48
N ILE A 90 -4.00 10.98 -9.22
CA ILE A 90 -3.83 9.60 -8.72
C ILE A 90 -2.35 9.28 -8.47
N GLY A 91 -1.46 9.65 -9.40
CA GLY A 91 -0.01 9.46 -9.24
C GLY A 91 0.56 10.21 -8.04
N SER A 92 0.10 11.44 -7.78
CA SER A 92 0.53 12.23 -6.62
C SER A 92 0.19 11.53 -5.31
N LYS A 93 -1.01 10.93 -5.20
CA LYS A 93 -1.41 10.18 -4.00
C LYS A 93 -0.65 8.89 -3.82
N ALA A 94 -0.45 8.15 -4.92
CA ALA A 94 0.37 6.93 -4.91
C ALA A 94 1.77 7.24 -4.38
N ILE A 95 2.42 8.27 -4.92
CA ILE A 95 3.77 8.68 -4.50
C ILE A 95 3.78 9.15 -3.05
N SER A 96 2.84 10.02 -2.66
CA SER A 96 2.80 10.58 -1.30
C SER A 96 2.59 9.50 -0.23
N LEU A 97 1.67 8.56 -0.45
CA LEU A 97 1.44 7.46 0.49
C LEU A 97 2.59 6.46 0.51
N THR A 98 3.17 6.13 -0.66
CA THR A 98 4.33 5.24 -0.74
C THR A 98 5.55 5.83 -0.02
N LEU A 99 5.76 7.15 -0.14
CA LEU A 99 6.83 7.86 0.56
C LEU A 99 6.64 7.91 2.08
N ILE A 100 5.43 7.72 2.60
CA ILE A 100 5.17 7.54 4.04
C ILE A 100 5.41 6.09 4.43
N ALA A 101 4.94 5.14 3.62
CA ALA A 101 5.09 3.70 3.89
C ALA A 101 6.55 3.24 3.88
N LEU A 102 7.38 3.77 2.99
CA LEU A 102 8.80 3.41 2.88
C LEU A 102 9.60 3.58 4.18
N PRO A 103 9.69 4.77 4.80
CA PRO A 103 10.42 4.92 6.05
C PRO A 103 9.79 4.11 7.19
N CYS A 104 8.46 3.97 7.24
CA CYS A 104 7.79 3.14 8.25
C CYS A 104 8.22 1.67 8.13
N SER A 105 8.14 1.10 6.92
CA SER A 105 8.55 -0.28 6.63
C SER A 105 10.03 -0.54 6.89
N LEU A 106 10.91 0.42 6.57
CA LEU A 106 12.35 0.32 6.88
C LEU A 106 12.60 0.30 8.38
N VAL A 107 11.93 1.16 9.15
CA VAL A 107 12.07 1.18 10.62
C VAL A 107 11.56 -0.14 11.23
N MET A 108 10.43 -0.66 10.74
CA MET A 108 9.91 -1.96 11.19
C MET A 108 10.86 -3.10 10.84
N ALA A 109 11.42 -3.11 9.63
CA ALA A 109 12.40 -4.11 9.21
C ALA A 109 13.65 -4.09 10.09
N LEU A 110 14.15 -2.90 10.43
CA LEU A 110 15.29 -2.74 11.34
C LEU A 110 14.97 -3.22 12.76
N ALA A 111 13.80 -2.90 13.30
CA ALA A 111 13.40 -3.35 14.63
C ALA A 111 13.21 -4.88 14.67
N ALA A 112 12.61 -5.44 13.62
CA ALA A 112 12.43 -6.88 13.43
C ALA A 112 13.77 -7.64 13.44
N SER A 113 14.79 -7.10 12.75
CA SER A 113 16.13 -7.69 12.70
C SER A 113 17.02 -7.36 13.90
N GLY A 114 16.45 -6.81 14.98
CA GLY A 114 17.19 -6.50 16.21
C GLY A 114 18.19 -5.34 16.03
N TRP A 115 17.83 -4.35 15.21
CA TRP A 115 18.63 -3.16 14.89
C TRP A 115 19.93 -3.46 14.13
N VAL A 116 20.06 -4.65 13.56
CA VAL A 116 21.15 -5.04 12.64
C VAL A 116 20.59 -5.12 11.23
N VAL A 117 21.31 -4.57 10.23
CA VAL A 117 20.89 -4.67 8.82
C VAL A 117 21.14 -6.09 8.33
N ALA A 118 20.16 -6.98 8.58
CA ALA A 118 20.17 -8.38 8.17
C ALA A 118 19.17 -8.67 7.04
N PHE A 119 18.72 -7.63 6.33
CA PHE A 119 17.76 -7.72 5.24
C PHE A 119 18.32 -7.07 3.96
N ASP A 120 17.86 -7.53 2.82
CA ASP A 120 18.17 -6.91 1.54
C ASP A 120 17.27 -5.68 1.31
N ALA A 121 17.87 -4.49 1.46
CA ALA A 121 17.17 -3.22 1.33
C ALA A 121 16.58 -3.01 -0.08
N LEU A 122 17.17 -3.61 -1.12
CA LEU A 122 16.67 -3.47 -2.49
C LEU A 122 15.39 -4.28 -2.68
N TYR A 123 15.35 -5.54 -2.23
CA TYR A 123 14.13 -6.33 -2.30
C TYR A 123 13.03 -5.76 -1.40
N LEU A 124 13.38 -5.30 -0.20
CA LEU A 124 12.42 -4.65 0.70
C LEU A 124 11.80 -3.40 0.09
N THR A 125 12.61 -2.51 -0.49
CA THR A 125 12.10 -1.29 -1.11
C THR A 125 11.23 -1.58 -2.32
N LEU A 126 11.61 -2.54 -3.17
CA LEU A 126 10.78 -2.99 -4.29
C LEU A 126 9.45 -3.59 -3.82
N ALA A 127 9.47 -4.45 -2.80
CA ALA A 127 8.29 -5.06 -2.21
C ALA A 127 7.32 -3.98 -1.72
N VAL A 128 7.81 -3.02 -0.94
CA VAL A 128 7.02 -1.94 -0.34
C VAL A 128 6.47 -0.99 -1.40
N VAL A 129 7.28 -0.57 -2.38
CA VAL A 129 6.83 0.35 -3.44
C VAL A 129 5.72 -0.29 -4.28
N LEU A 130 5.94 -1.51 -4.77
CA LEU A 130 4.98 -2.17 -5.66
C LEU A 130 3.70 -2.56 -4.93
N SER A 131 3.81 -3.10 -3.71
CA SER A 131 2.63 -3.43 -2.90
C SER A 131 1.84 -2.19 -2.50
N SER A 132 2.51 -1.13 -2.04
CA SER A 132 1.86 0.13 -1.67
C SER A 132 1.12 0.74 -2.85
N VAL A 133 1.76 0.85 -4.03
CA VAL A 133 1.10 1.37 -5.23
C VAL A 133 -0.13 0.53 -5.60
N LEU A 134 -0.01 -0.79 -5.59
CA LEU A 134 -1.14 -1.69 -5.87
C LEU A 134 -2.31 -1.45 -4.91
N PHE A 135 -2.05 -1.47 -3.60
CA PHE A 135 -3.08 -1.29 -2.58
C PHE A 135 -3.68 0.11 -2.59
N VAL A 136 -2.89 1.15 -2.82
CA VAL A 136 -3.40 2.52 -3.00
C VAL A 136 -4.33 2.59 -4.20
N MET A 137 -3.99 1.97 -5.34
CA MET A 137 -4.87 1.98 -6.52
C MET A 137 -6.18 1.22 -6.25
N MET A 138 -6.10 0.05 -5.63
CA MET A 138 -7.27 -0.76 -5.28
C MET A 138 -8.18 -0.05 -4.26
N GLY A 139 -7.58 0.53 -3.22
CA GLY A 139 -8.28 1.33 -2.21
C GLY A 139 -8.93 2.57 -2.82
N PHE A 140 -8.25 3.26 -3.73
CA PHE A 140 -8.76 4.42 -4.45
C PHE A 140 -9.99 4.06 -5.30
N ILE A 141 -9.91 2.94 -6.03
CA ILE A 141 -11.01 2.39 -6.83
C ILE A 141 -12.26 2.18 -5.97
N GLY A 142 -12.11 1.66 -4.74
CA GLY A 142 -13.21 1.57 -3.77
C GLY A 142 -13.70 2.95 -3.31
N ALA A 143 -12.77 3.84 -2.95
CA ALA A 143 -13.04 5.14 -2.35
C ALA A 143 -13.82 6.08 -3.28
N VAL A 144 -13.55 6.02 -4.59
CA VAL A 144 -14.27 6.83 -5.59
C VAL A 144 -15.75 6.43 -5.66
N ARG A 145 -16.11 5.17 -5.39
CA ARG A 145 -17.49 4.67 -5.50
C ARG A 145 -18.37 4.95 -4.29
N VAL A 146 -17.79 5.31 -3.16
CA VAL A 146 -18.52 5.57 -1.90
C VAL A 146 -18.56 7.06 -1.56
N LYS A 147 -19.50 7.45 -0.70
CA LYS A 147 -19.67 8.85 -0.25
C LYS A 147 -19.22 9.09 1.18
N THR A 148 -19.21 8.06 2.02
CA THR A 148 -18.90 8.17 3.45
C THR A 148 -17.85 7.17 3.88
N LEU A 149 -17.17 7.46 4.99
CA LEU A 149 -16.18 6.57 5.60
C LEU A 149 -16.83 5.24 6.02
N ASN A 150 -18.03 5.28 6.58
CA ASN A 150 -18.75 4.06 6.96
C ASN A 150 -19.02 3.13 5.78
N GLN A 151 -19.41 3.67 4.62
CA GLN A 151 -19.56 2.86 3.40
C GLN A 151 -18.22 2.29 2.94
N TYR A 152 -17.14 3.06 3.09
CA TYR A 152 -15.81 2.58 2.73
C TYR A 152 -15.37 1.41 3.60
N LEU A 153 -15.61 1.47 4.91
CA LEU A 153 -15.28 0.38 5.83
C LEU A 153 -16.01 -0.93 5.50
N VAL A 154 -17.18 -0.86 4.88
CA VAL A 154 -17.90 -2.06 4.39
C VAL A 154 -17.30 -2.59 3.09
N VAL A 155 -16.84 -1.69 2.21
CA VAL A 155 -16.33 -2.04 0.88
C VAL A 155 -14.89 -2.55 0.91
N VAL A 156 -14.04 -2.02 1.79
CA VAL A 156 -12.62 -2.42 1.89
C VAL A 156 -12.49 -3.93 2.12
N PRO A 157 -13.29 -4.54 3.02
CA PRO A 157 -13.59 -5.95 3.12
C PRO A 157 -13.31 -6.79 1.89
N VAL A 158 -14.12 -6.44 0.89
CA VAL A 158 -14.35 -7.16 -0.35
C VAL A 158 -13.13 -7.10 -1.27
N PHE A 159 -12.38 -5.99 -1.23
CA PHE A 159 -11.16 -5.84 -2.02
C PHE A 159 -9.92 -6.38 -1.30
N LEU A 160 -9.87 -6.23 0.02
CA LEU A 160 -8.75 -6.65 0.85
C LEU A 160 -8.72 -8.18 1.01
N ALA A 161 -9.88 -8.81 1.29
CA ALA A 161 -9.93 -10.24 1.63
C ALA A 161 -9.31 -11.16 0.56
N PRO A 162 -9.58 -11.00 -0.76
CA PRO A 162 -8.89 -11.79 -1.78
C PRO A 162 -7.38 -11.58 -1.78
N MET A 163 -6.91 -10.36 -1.50
CA MET A 163 -5.49 -10.03 -1.45
C MET A 163 -4.81 -10.58 -0.19
N LEU A 164 -5.55 -10.92 0.86
CA LEU A 164 -5.02 -11.58 2.05
C LEU A 164 -4.94 -13.10 1.91
N LEU A 165 -5.62 -13.72 0.92
CA LEU A 165 -5.63 -15.17 0.76
C LEU A 165 -4.23 -15.80 0.67
N PRO A 166 -3.25 -15.21 -0.05
CA PRO A 166 -1.91 -15.78 -0.11
C PRO A 166 -1.15 -15.76 1.23
N LEU A 167 -1.61 -15.02 2.25
CA LEU A 167 -1.05 -15.15 3.60
C LEU A 167 -1.37 -16.52 4.23
N LEU A 168 -2.37 -17.24 3.75
CA LEU A 168 -2.70 -18.56 4.29
C LEU A 168 -1.63 -19.61 3.98
N SER A 169 -0.89 -19.46 2.88
CA SER A 169 0.27 -20.32 2.59
C SER A 169 1.47 -19.99 3.47
N LEU A 170 1.59 -18.73 3.93
CA LEU A 170 2.66 -18.35 4.86
C LEU A 170 2.55 -19.08 6.20
N PHE A 171 1.33 -19.36 6.67
CA PHE A 171 1.06 -20.09 7.91
C PHE A 171 0.84 -21.60 7.70
N HIS A 172 1.16 -22.13 6.52
CA HIS A 172 0.95 -23.54 6.16
C HIS A 172 -0.49 -24.05 6.36
N VAL A 173 -1.49 -23.17 6.29
CA VAL A 173 -2.91 -23.53 6.48
C VAL A 173 -3.46 -24.12 5.18
N ILE A 174 -3.16 -23.48 4.05
CA ILE A 174 -3.59 -23.90 2.71
C ILE A 174 -2.49 -23.54 1.71
N ASP A 175 -1.94 -24.54 1.03
CA ASP A 175 -1.00 -24.34 -0.06
C ASP A 175 -1.68 -24.66 -1.39
N THR A 176 -1.94 -23.64 -2.20
CA THR A 176 -2.52 -23.82 -3.54
C THR A 176 -1.81 -22.99 -4.59
N PRO A 177 -1.59 -23.54 -5.79
CA PRO A 177 -0.98 -22.79 -6.90
C PRO A 177 -1.87 -21.63 -7.38
N LEU A 178 -3.16 -21.63 -7.02
CA LEU A 178 -4.10 -20.55 -7.31
C LEU A 178 -3.67 -19.21 -6.70
N PHE A 179 -2.89 -19.21 -5.62
CA PHE A 179 -2.40 -17.96 -5.01
C PHE A 179 -1.45 -17.19 -5.92
N TYR A 180 -0.76 -17.86 -6.87
CA TYR A 180 0.02 -17.19 -7.92
C TYR A 180 -0.86 -16.46 -8.97
N LEU A 181 -2.19 -16.52 -8.87
CA LEU A 181 -3.08 -15.65 -9.64
C LEU A 181 -3.47 -14.38 -8.88
N ILE A 182 -3.04 -14.24 -7.62
CA ILE A 182 -3.37 -13.11 -6.78
C ILE A 182 -2.12 -12.21 -6.69
N PRO A 183 -2.21 -10.93 -7.09
CA PRO A 183 -1.06 -10.03 -7.12
C PRO A 183 -0.28 -9.93 -5.81
N SER A 184 -0.95 -10.06 -4.66
CA SER A 184 -0.30 -10.04 -3.36
C SER A 184 0.69 -11.19 -3.12
N GLN A 185 0.56 -12.32 -3.82
CA GLN A 185 1.57 -13.39 -3.76
C GLN A 185 2.93 -12.89 -4.25
N GLY A 186 2.96 -12.05 -5.30
CA GLY A 186 4.19 -11.40 -5.73
C GLY A 186 4.80 -10.49 -4.66
N SER A 187 3.96 -9.86 -3.81
CA SER A 187 4.47 -9.06 -2.68
C SER A 187 5.13 -9.95 -1.64
N LEU A 188 4.52 -11.09 -1.31
CA LEU A 188 5.07 -12.04 -0.34
C LEU A 188 6.42 -12.60 -0.80
N ILE A 189 6.54 -12.99 -2.08
CA ILE A 189 7.82 -13.48 -2.64
C ILE A 189 8.94 -12.43 -2.51
N LEU A 190 8.62 -11.14 -2.73
CA LEU A 190 9.62 -10.08 -2.60
C LEU A 190 9.97 -9.76 -1.14
N PHE A 191 9.00 -9.84 -0.22
CA PHE A 191 9.28 -9.70 1.20
C PHE A 191 10.11 -10.88 1.72
N ASP A 192 9.82 -12.11 1.28
CA ASP A 192 10.59 -13.30 1.63
C ASP A 192 12.05 -13.17 1.15
N ALA A 193 12.25 -12.76 -0.11
CA ALA A 193 13.58 -12.44 -0.65
C ALA A 193 14.33 -11.37 0.17
N ALA A 194 13.62 -10.43 0.80
CA ALA A 194 14.23 -9.38 1.60
C ALA A 194 14.76 -9.88 2.95
N PHE A 195 14.12 -10.89 3.57
CA PHE A 195 14.44 -11.38 4.91
C PHE A 195 15.22 -12.70 4.93
N GLY A 196 15.86 -13.06 3.81
CA GLY A 196 16.74 -14.23 3.73
C GLY A 196 16.09 -15.47 3.13
N GLY A 197 14.83 -15.38 2.68
CA GLY A 197 14.28 -16.34 1.74
C GLY A 197 15.15 -16.39 0.48
N ALA A 198 15.32 -17.59 -0.08
CA ALA A 198 16.09 -17.80 -1.30
C ALA A 198 15.18 -18.17 -2.49
N PRO A 199 14.19 -17.34 -2.85
CA PRO A 199 13.36 -17.61 -4.02
C PRO A 199 14.23 -17.59 -5.28
N SER A 200 13.82 -18.40 -6.26
CA SER A 200 14.52 -18.50 -7.53
C SER A 200 14.49 -17.17 -8.29
N ALA A 201 15.49 -16.94 -9.15
CA ALA A 201 15.51 -15.75 -10.01
C ALA A 201 14.25 -15.64 -10.89
N ILE A 202 13.65 -16.78 -11.25
CA ILE A 202 12.39 -16.86 -11.99
C ILE A 202 11.24 -16.30 -11.14
N GLU A 203 11.11 -16.74 -9.89
CA GLU A 203 10.06 -16.25 -8.97
C GLU A 203 10.19 -14.76 -8.69
N ILE A 204 11.41 -14.24 -8.51
CA ILE A 204 11.64 -12.80 -8.34
C ILE A 204 11.20 -12.05 -9.61
N SER A 205 11.61 -12.52 -10.79
CA SER A 205 11.23 -11.88 -12.06
C SER A 205 9.72 -11.91 -12.29
N TYR A 206 9.07 -13.03 -11.96
CA TYR A 206 7.63 -13.20 -12.00
C TYR A 206 6.95 -12.22 -11.02
N ALA A 207 7.41 -12.15 -9.78
CA ALA A 207 6.84 -11.29 -8.75
C ALA A 207 6.91 -9.81 -9.15
N VAL A 208 8.07 -9.33 -9.60
CA VAL A 208 8.26 -7.95 -10.08
C VAL A 208 7.39 -7.67 -11.30
N ALA A 209 7.44 -8.53 -12.33
CA ALA A 209 6.68 -8.32 -13.56
C ALA A 209 5.16 -8.34 -13.31
N TYR A 210 4.71 -9.30 -12.50
CA TYR A 210 3.30 -9.47 -12.20
C TYR A 210 2.75 -8.34 -11.33
N LEU A 211 3.49 -7.89 -10.32
CA LEU A 211 3.12 -6.72 -9.53
C LEU A 211 3.14 -5.44 -10.36
N ALA A 212 4.16 -5.23 -11.20
CA ALA A 212 4.24 -4.06 -12.07
C ALA A 212 3.07 -4.01 -13.07
N LEU A 213 2.73 -5.16 -13.67
CA LEU A 213 1.55 -5.31 -14.53
C LEU A 213 0.27 -5.00 -13.77
N SER A 214 0.12 -5.57 -12.57
CA SER A 214 -1.05 -5.36 -11.71
C SER A 214 -1.20 -3.90 -11.29
N CYS A 215 -0.10 -3.21 -10.98
CA CYS A 215 -0.08 -1.77 -10.72
C CYS A 215 -0.53 -0.97 -11.94
N GLY A 216 -0.05 -1.31 -13.14
CA GLY A 216 -0.45 -0.67 -14.39
C GLY A 216 -1.95 -0.84 -14.69
N VAL A 217 -2.46 -2.06 -14.54
CA VAL A 217 -3.88 -2.39 -14.71
C VAL A 217 -4.74 -1.65 -13.66
N ALA A 218 -4.35 -1.70 -12.39
CA ALA A 218 -5.05 -1.01 -11.32
C ALA A 218 -5.04 0.51 -11.53
N PHE A 219 -3.92 1.08 -11.99
CA PHE A 219 -3.82 2.51 -12.32
C PHE A 219 -4.76 2.89 -13.48
N PHE A 220 -4.83 2.07 -14.54
CA PHE A 220 -5.76 2.29 -15.64
C PHE A 220 -7.22 2.30 -15.15
N PHE A 221 -7.61 1.32 -14.33
CA PHE A 221 -8.95 1.27 -13.75
C PHE A 221 -9.22 2.43 -12.78
N ALA A 222 -8.23 2.86 -12.00
CA ALA A 222 -8.34 4.02 -11.11
C ALA A 222 -8.60 5.31 -11.91
N VAL A 223 -7.86 5.53 -13.01
CA VAL A 223 -8.08 6.68 -13.91
C VAL A 223 -9.46 6.63 -14.54
N LYS A 224 -9.90 5.46 -15.02
CA LYS A 224 -11.25 5.27 -15.60
C LYS A 224 -12.35 5.53 -14.56
N ALA A 225 -12.18 5.03 -13.33
CA ALA A 225 -13.12 5.25 -12.24
C ALA A 225 -13.21 6.73 -11.87
N PHE A 226 -12.08 7.43 -11.79
CA PHE A 226 -12.06 8.86 -11.52
C PHE A 226 -12.76 9.68 -12.60
N ARG A 227 -12.45 9.43 -13.88
CA ARG A 227 -13.08 10.15 -15.00
C ARG A 227 -14.60 9.96 -15.02
N SER A 228 -15.07 8.72 -14.89
CA SER A 228 -16.51 8.41 -14.98
C SER A 228 -17.33 8.94 -13.81
N ARG A 229 -16.75 9.06 -12.61
CA ARG A 229 -17.50 9.40 -11.38
C ARG A 229 -17.26 10.80 -10.84
N VAL A 230 -16.16 11.45 -11.23
CA VAL A 230 -15.76 12.77 -10.71
C VAL A 230 -15.75 13.84 -11.80
N LEU A 231 -15.42 13.49 -13.04
CA LEU A 231 -15.35 14.45 -14.16
C LEU A 231 -16.53 14.36 -15.14
N GLY A 232 -17.27 13.24 -15.13
CA GLY A 232 -18.38 12.96 -16.05
C GLY A 232 -19.78 13.22 -15.48
N GLY A 233 -19.88 13.90 -14.35
CA GLY A 233 -21.14 14.37 -13.75
C GLY A 233 -21.07 15.86 -13.49
#